data_AF-A0A4S4EYH5-F1
#
_entry.id   AF-A0A4S4EYH5-F1
#
_cell.length_a   1.000
_cell.length_b   1.000
_cell.length_c   1.000
_cell.angle_alpha   90.00
_cell.angle_beta   90.00
_cell.angle_gamma   90.00
#
_symmetry.space_group_name_H-M   'P 1'
#
loop_
_entity.id
_entity.type
_entity.pdbx_description
1 polymer ?
#
loop_
_entity_poly.entity_id
_entity_poly.type
_entity_poly.pdbx_seq_one_letter_code
_entity_poly.pdbx_strand_id
1 'polypeptide(L)'
;MVRDGHGREHWRKTHIDIDRHIIIIDEPIGDSSAHDEESLNDYVSDLAVSSPLNTDKPLWEVHLLRPYNCILFRIHHALGDGISLMSMLLACCRRADDPDRRPTIESVGASKERGERERRWNRVVERGVKAVWLTVVFVVEFVMRSLWVRDRRTAVSGGAGVELWPRKLATAKFLLDDMKAVKNAVADATINDVLFGVISSGLSRYLDIRSPKALQDGLQLTGLAMVNLRKQPGLQDLSKLMDGNSSVQWGNKFGMMLLPIYYHQGGADPLQYVERSKAMIDRKKLSLEAHFSYKIGNFVMSCFGAKLASWLNYRIVCNTTFTISNVIGPREEITVVGNPAITMHMMSYAGRADMQIMVAKDIIPDPEVVAKCFEDALLDMKQAAEKAAASKS
;
A
#
# COMPACT_ATOMS: atom_id res chain seq x y z
N MET A 1 21.18 14.83 9.24
CA MET A 1 21.47 13.76 10.23
C MET A 1 22.88 13.96 10.77
N VAL A 2 23.19 13.57 12.01
CA VAL A 2 24.55 13.72 12.58
C VAL A 2 25.02 12.37 13.13
N ARG A 3 26.32 12.12 13.12
CA ARG A 3 26.92 10.90 13.70
C ARG A 3 27.57 11.22 15.04
N ASP A 4 27.31 10.39 16.04
CA ASP A 4 28.00 10.46 17.34
C ASP A 4 29.43 9.88 17.24
N GLY A 5 30.20 9.98 18.32
CA GLY A 5 31.57 9.43 18.39
C GLY A 5 31.66 7.90 18.26
N HIS A 6 30.52 7.20 18.30
CA HIS A 6 30.41 5.75 18.08
C HIS A 6 29.89 5.42 16.67
N GLY A 7 29.78 6.41 15.78
CA GLY A 7 29.29 6.25 14.41
C GLY A 7 27.77 6.03 14.31
N ARG A 8 27.00 6.23 15.39
CA ARG A 8 25.54 6.10 15.37
C ARG A 8 24.91 7.39 14.86
N GLU A 9 23.94 7.22 13.97
CA GLU A 9 23.21 8.33 13.36
C GLU A 9 22.04 8.78 14.24
N HIS A 10 21.90 10.09 14.42
CA HIS A 10 20.79 10.68 15.17
C HIS A 10 20.29 11.99 14.55
N TRP A 11 19.06 12.35 14.92
CA TRP A 11 18.46 13.63 14.57
C TRP A 11 19.02 14.75 15.45
N ARG A 12 19.09 15.96 14.89
CA ARG A 12 19.45 17.19 15.59
C ARG A 12 18.56 18.30 15.08
N LYS A 13 18.14 19.20 15.98
CA LYS A 13 17.46 20.44 15.59
C LYS A 13 18.41 21.29 14.75
N THR A 14 17.91 21.84 13.64
CA THR A 14 18.70 22.65 12.72
C THR A 14 17.91 23.87 12.28
N HIS A 15 18.60 24.90 11.80
CA HIS A 15 17.97 25.99 11.08
C HIS A 15 17.42 25.48 9.74
N ILE A 16 16.26 25.99 9.33
CA ILE A 16 15.56 25.59 8.11
C ILE A 16 15.63 26.76 7.14
N ASP A 17 16.28 26.54 6.02
CA ASP A 17 16.26 27.45 4.87
C ASP A 17 15.06 27.07 3.98
N ILE A 18 14.00 27.86 4.03
CA ILE A 18 12.71 27.55 3.39
C ILE A 18 12.84 27.50 1.86
N ASP A 19 13.68 28.35 1.29
CA ASP A 19 13.85 28.46 -0.17
C ASP A 19 14.47 27.19 -0.77
N ARG A 20 15.20 26.42 0.06
CA ARG A 20 15.73 25.10 -0.34
C ARG A 20 14.69 23.98 -0.29
N HIS A 21 13.49 24.23 0.24
CA HIS A 21 12.46 23.21 0.44
C HIS A 21 11.19 23.49 -0.37
N ILE A 22 10.90 24.74 -0.72
CA ILE A 22 9.77 25.12 -1.56
C ILE A 22 10.27 25.28 -3.00
N ILE A 23 9.85 24.37 -3.88
CA ILE A 23 10.23 24.35 -5.29
C ILE A 23 9.01 24.80 -6.10
N ILE A 24 9.11 25.94 -6.77
CA ILE A 24 8.01 26.47 -7.60
C ILE A 24 8.30 26.11 -9.06
N ILE A 25 7.31 25.52 -9.72
CA ILE A 25 7.36 25.19 -11.13
C ILE A 25 6.24 25.98 -11.82
N ASP A 26 6.66 26.99 -12.57
CA ASP A 26 5.79 27.93 -13.26
C ASP A 26 5.53 27.53 -14.73
N GLU A 27 6.40 26.70 -15.32
CA GLU A 27 6.29 26.25 -16.70
C GLU A 27 5.71 24.82 -16.79
N PRO A 28 4.91 24.49 -17.82
CA PRO A 28 4.42 23.14 -18.06
C PRO A 28 5.57 22.13 -18.12
N ILE A 29 5.33 20.94 -17.56
CA ILE A 29 6.32 19.88 -17.47
C ILE A 29 6.05 18.89 -18.59
N GLY A 30 7.10 18.51 -19.32
CA GLY A 30 6.99 17.58 -20.44
C GLY A 30 6.61 18.25 -21.76
N ASP A 31 6.26 17.44 -22.75
CA ASP A 31 5.99 17.91 -24.10
C ASP A 31 4.55 18.44 -24.23
N SER A 32 4.35 19.47 -25.06
CA SER A 32 3.07 20.18 -25.20
C SER A 32 1.89 19.32 -25.71
N SER A 33 2.17 18.09 -26.17
CA SER A 33 1.17 17.13 -26.65
C SER A 33 0.73 16.09 -25.61
N ALA A 34 1.37 16.02 -24.45
CA ALA A 34 1.01 15.06 -23.39
C ALA A 34 -0.22 15.53 -22.60
N HIS A 35 -1.03 14.58 -22.10
CA HIS A 35 -2.11 14.91 -21.18
C HIS A 35 -1.55 15.35 -19.82
N ASP A 36 -2.22 16.30 -19.14
CA ASP A 36 -1.75 16.85 -17.84
C ASP A 36 -1.39 15.78 -16.80
N GLU A 37 -2.16 14.69 -16.73
CA GLU A 37 -1.91 13.57 -15.81
C GLU A 37 -0.65 12.78 -16.17
N GLU A 38 -0.34 12.62 -17.47
CA GLU A 38 0.86 11.93 -17.94
C GLU A 38 2.12 12.72 -17.59
N SER A 39 2.09 14.04 -17.84
CA SER A 39 3.16 14.96 -17.44
C SER A 39 3.42 14.95 -15.93
N LEU A 40 2.37 14.95 -15.11
CA LEU A 40 2.49 14.87 -13.66
C LEU A 40 3.06 13.51 -13.22
N ASN A 41 2.61 12.42 -13.83
CA ASN A 41 3.08 11.08 -13.53
C ASN A 41 4.57 10.90 -13.86
N ASP A 42 5.01 11.42 -15.01
CA ASP A 42 6.41 11.42 -15.41
C ASP A 42 7.26 12.22 -14.42
N TYR A 43 6.80 13.41 -14.03
CA TYR A 43 7.48 14.25 -13.03
C TYR A 43 7.66 13.53 -11.68
N VAL A 44 6.59 12.90 -11.16
CA VAL A 44 6.63 12.15 -9.90
C VAL A 44 7.53 10.92 -10.02
N SER A 45 7.49 10.23 -11.15
CA SER A 45 8.30 9.02 -11.38
C SER A 45 9.80 9.34 -11.47
N ASP A 46 10.17 10.46 -12.07
CA ASP A 46 11.56 10.92 -12.12
C ASP A 46 12.06 11.30 -10.72
N LEU A 47 11.27 12.08 -9.96
CA LEU A 47 11.60 12.44 -8.58
C LEU A 47 11.76 11.23 -7.65
N ALA A 48 11.07 10.12 -7.92
CA ALA A 48 11.15 8.91 -7.11
C ALA A 48 12.53 8.23 -7.18
N VAL A 49 13.28 8.40 -8.27
CA VAL A 49 14.55 7.66 -8.49
C VAL A 49 15.73 8.56 -8.87
N SER A 50 15.54 9.52 -9.76
CA SER A 50 16.64 10.26 -10.40
C SER A 50 17.32 11.27 -9.47
N SER A 51 16.61 11.79 -8.47
CA SER A 51 17.06 12.96 -7.70
C SER A 51 16.96 12.78 -6.19
N PRO A 52 17.77 11.94 -5.51
CA PRO A 52 17.66 11.69 -4.07
C PRO A 52 17.58 12.96 -3.22
N LEU A 53 16.80 12.95 -2.14
CA LEU A 53 16.72 14.08 -1.21
C LEU A 53 18.10 14.38 -0.63
N ASN A 54 18.52 15.65 -0.69
CA ASN A 54 19.81 16.06 -0.16
C ASN A 54 19.85 15.89 1.37
N THR A 55 20.88 15.20 1.86
CA THR A 55 21.04 14.86 3.28
C THR A 55 21.64 15.98 4.13
N ASP A 56 22.04 17.09 3.51
CA ASP A 56 22.58 18.29 4.18
C ASP A 56 21.48 19.20 4.77
N LYS A 57 20.22 18.98 4.40
CA LYS A 57 19.04 19.70 4.86
C LYS A 57 18.01 18.74 5.47
N PRO A 58 17.00 19.24 6.21
CA PRO A 58 15.84 18.43 6.57
C PRO A 58 15.27 17.70 5.35
N LEU A 59 14.92 16.42 5.53
CA LEU A 59 14.63 15.51 4.42
C LEU A 59 13.18 15.63 3.89
N TRP A 60 12.79 16.83 3.49
CA TRP A 60 11.48 17.10 2.89
C TRP A 60 11.56 18.23 1.86
N GLU A 61 10.66 18.19 0.88
CA GLU A 61 10.46 19.19 -0.18
C GLU A 61 8.94 19.32 -0.45
N VAL A 62 8.52 20.52 -0.85
CA VAL A 62 7.17 20.83 -1.33
C VAL A 62 7.31 21.44 -2.71
N HIS A 63 6.71 20.81 -3.72
CA HIS A 63 6.74 21.30 -5.08
C HIS A 63 5.38 21.90 -5.44
N LEU A 64 5.36 23.16 -5.84
CA LEU A 64 4.18 23.90 -6.28
C LEU A 64 4.15 23.90 -7.81
N LEU A 65 3.32 23.05 -8.39
CA LEU A 65 3.20 22.82 -9.82
C LEU A 65 2.05 23.70 -10.35
N ARG A 66 2.34 24.98 -10.61
CA ARG A 66 1.30 25.98 -10.92
C ARG A 66 0.49 25.69 -12.18
N PRO A 67 1.08 25.23 -13.30
CA PRO A 67 0.31 24.90 -14.51
C PRO A 67 -0.79 23.85 -14.26
N TYR A 68 -0.59 23.01 -13.25
CA TYR A 68 -1.46 21.87 -12.95
C TYR A 68 -2.30 22.07 -11.67
N ASN A 69 -2.19 23.23 -11.01
CA ASN A 69 -2.78 23.49 -9.69
C ASN A 69 -2.49 22.37 -8.67
N CYS A 70 -1.28 21.79 -8.73
CA CYS A 70 -0.92 20.62 -7.95
C CYS A 70 0.16 20.96 -6.91
N ILE A 71 0.07 20.33 -5.73
CA ILE A 71 1.10 20.40 -4.68
C ILE A 71 1.62 18.99 -4.44
N LEU A 72 2.92 18.80 -4.65
CA LEU A 72 3.59 17.54 -4.38
C LEU A 72 4.40 17.63 -3.08
N PHE A 73 4.09 16.75 -2.14
CA PHE A 73 4.88 16.57 -0.92
C PHE A 73 5.87 15.44 -1.11
N ARG A 74 7.15 15.74 -0.91
CA ARG A 74 8.23 14.77 -1.02
C ARG A 74 8.94 14.66 0.32
N ILE A 75 8.78 13.53 0.99
CA ILE A 75 9.23 13.37 2.38
C ILE A 75 9.97 12.04 2.51
N HIS A 76 11.15 12.07 3.12
CA HIS A 76 11.92 10.85 3.34
C HIS A 76 11.26 9.98 4.42
N HIS A 77 11.11 8.67 4.15
CA HIS A 77 10.41 7.71 5.01
C HIS A 77 11.05 7.53 6.42
N ALA A 78 12.27 8.02 6.61
CA ALA A 78 12.88 8.09 7.95
C ALA A 78 12.17 9.07 8.90
N LEU A 79 11.38 10.02 8.35
CA LEU A 79 10.65 11.01 9.14
C LEU A 79 9.32 10.46 9.68
N GLY A 80 8.69 9.49 9.00
CA GLY A 80 7.44 8.89 9.44
C GLY A 80 6.92 7.85 8.45
N ASP A 81 6.02 7.00 8.93
CA ASP A 81 5.31 6.04 8.07
C ASP A 81 4.12 6.69 7.36
N GLY A 82 3.53 6.00 6.39
CA GLY A 82 2.41 6.53 5.60
C GLY A 82 1.26 7.07 6.46
N ILE A 83 0.96 6.44 7.60
CA ILE A 83 -0.08 6.93 8.52
C ILE A 83 0.34 8.23 9.21
N SER A 84 1.60 8.35 9.65
CA SER A 84 2.13 9.56 10.28
C SER A 84 2.22 10.73 9.28
N LEU A 85 2.61 10.45 8.03
CA LEU A 85 2.66 11.48 6.99
C LEU A 85 1.26 11.94 6.58
N MET A 86 0.30 11.01 6.47
CA MET A 86 -1.10 11.38 6.23
C MET A 86 -1.72 12.14 7.38
N SER A 87 -1.43 11.79 8.64
CA SER A 87 -1.93 12.57 9.77
C SER A 87 -1.39 14.00 9.78
N MET A 88 -0.12 14.20 9.43
CA MET A 88 0.47 15.53 9.28
C MET A 88 -0.25 16.33 8.20
N LEU A 89 -0.44 15.74 7.02
CA LEU A 89 -1.08 16.41 5.89
C LEU A 89 -2.52 16.83 6.21
N LEU A 90 -3.27 15.93 6.82
CA LEU A 90 -4.63 16.18 7.29
C LEU A 90 -4.73 17.25 8.37
N ALA A 91 -3.73 17.34 9.24
CA ALA A 91 -3.67 18.38 10.27
C ALA A 91 -3.49 19.78 9.65
N CYS A 92 -2.83 19.87 8.49
CA CYS A 92 -2.66 21.09 7.72
C CYS A 92 -3.93 21.48 6.91
N CYS A 93 -4.79 20.52 6.56
CA CYS A 93 -6.00 20.78 5.78
C CYS A 93 -7.20 21.23 6.64
N ARG A 94 -8.14 21.94 6.00
CA ARG A 94 -9.45 22.32 6.55
C ARG A 94 -10.55 21.89 5.59
N ARG A 95 -11.76 21.71 6.11
CA ARG A 95 -12.91 21.39 5.27
C ARG A 95 -13.25 22.59 4.38
N ALA A 96 -13.68 22.31 3.15
CA ALA A 96 -14.12 23.35 2.23
C ALA A 96 -15.41 24.06 2.72
N ASP A 97 -16.27 23.36 3.46
CA ASP A 97 -17.54 23.90 3.97
C ASP A 97 -17.43 24.54 5.36
N ASP A 98 -16.33 24.29 6.10
CA ASP A 98 -16.08 24.84 7.42
C ASP A 98 -14.56 25.01 7.65
N PRO A 99 -14.01 26.23 7.45
CA PRO A 99 -12.58 26.53 7.55
C PRO A 99 -11.98 26.30 8.95
N ASP A 100 -12.79 26.24 10.00
CA ASP A 100 -12.31 25.99 11.36
C ASP A 100 -12.25 24.49 11.68
N ARG A 101 -12.85 23.64 10.85
CA ARG A 101 -12.87 22.19 11.04
C ARG A 101 -11.85 21.47 10.16
N ARG A 102 -11.24 20.43 10.75
CA ARG A 102 -10.37 19.50 10.02
C ARG A 102 -11.20 18.51 9.20
N PRO A 103 -10.63 17.95 8.12
CA PRO A 103 -11.19 16.81 7.39
C PRO A 103 -11.64 15.70 8.33
N THR A 104 -12.63 14.91 7.94
CA THR A 104 -13.05 13.74 8.74
C THR A 104 -12.70 12.47 7.98
N ILE A 105 -11.89 11.62 8.58
CA ILE A 105 -11.72 10.24 8.12
C ILE A 105 -12.66 9.37 8.95
N GLU A 106 -13.56 8.64 8.29
CA GLU A 106 -14.32 7.61 8.97
C GLU A 106 -13.35 6.53 9.45
N SER A 107 -13.34 6.28 10.76
CA SER A 107 -12.71 5.06 11.28
C SER A 107 -13.49 3.89 10.71
N VAL A 108 -12.90 3.14 9.78
CA VAL A 108 -13.42 1.81 9.41
C VAL A 108 -13.40 1.01 10.70
N GLY A 109 -14.61 0.74 11.20
CA GLY A 109 -14.85 0.44 12.60
C GLY A 109 -13.87 -0.57 13.16
N ALA A 110 -13.37 -0.27 14.36
CA ALA A 110 -13.31 -1.34 15.36
C ALA A 110 -14.69 -1.99 15.29
N SER A 111 -14.75 -3.22 14.77
CA SER A 111 -15.97 -4.00 14.82
C SER A 111 -16.51 -3.84 16.23
N LYS A 112 -17.65 -3.17 16.39
CA LYS A 112 -18.38 -3.23 17.65
C LYS A 112 -18.64 -4.71 17.80
N GLU A 113 -17.85 -5.36 18.66
CA GLU A 113 -18.21 -6.66 19.20
C GLU A 113 -19.52 -6.40 19.95
N ARG A 114 -20.62 -6.50 19.21
CA ARG A 114 -21.95 -6.50 19.76
C ARG A 114 -21.99 -7.76 20.59
N GLY A 115 -21.92 -7.56 21.90
CA GLY A 115 -21.84 -8.65 22.86
C GLY A 115 -23.07 -9.55 22.73
N GLU A 116 -22.90 -10.66 22.00
CA GLU A 116 -23.64 -11.88 22.27
C GLU A 116 -22.85 -12.66 23.30
N ARG A 117 -23.03 -12.24 24.56
CA ARG A 117 -22.50 -12.94 25.73
C ARG A 117 -23.35 -14.19 25.97
N GLU A 118 -23.17 -15.17 25.10
CA GLU A 118 -23.45 -16.59 25.34
C GLU A 118 -22.75 -17.43 24.24
N ARG A 119 -21.43 -17.61 24.36
CA ARG A 119 -20.66 -18.47 23.44
C ARG A 119 -19.91 -19.55 24.20
N ARG A 120 -20.41 -20.77 24.04
CA ARG A 120 -19.83 -22.10 24.30
C ARG A 120 -18.28 -22.06 24.21
N TRP A 121 -17.61 -22.27 25.34
CA TRP A 121 -16.15 -22.24 25.54
C TRP A 121 -15.36 -22.95 24.44
N ASN A 122 -15.90 -24.06 23.91
CA ASN A 122 -15.31 -24.84 22.83
C ASN A 122 -15.05 -24.02 21.55
N ARG A 123 -15.93 -23.07 21.18
CA ARG A 123 -15.71 -22.22 19.99
C ARG A 123 -14.60 -21.19 20.20
N VAL A 124 -14.41 -20.73 21.44
CA VAL A 124 -13.32 -19.79 21.79
C VAL A 124 -11.99 -20.52 21.75
N VAL A 125 -11.93 -21.72 22.34
CA VAL A 125 -10.73 -22.57 22.31
C VAL A 125 -10.38 -22.96 20.87
N GLU A 126 -11.34 -23.43 20.08
CA GLU A 126 -11.11 -23.80 18.67
C GLU A 126 -10.57 -22.61 17.86
N ARG A 127 -11.16 -21.42 18.02
CA ARG A 127 -10.69 -20.21 17.34
C ARG A 127 -9.28 -19.82 17.80
N GLY A 128 -8.99 -19.94 19.10
CA GLY A 128 -7.67 -19.68 19.67
C GLY A 128 -6.61 -20.64 19.12
N VAL A 129 -6.89 -21.95 19.10
CA VAL A 129 -5.99 -22.97 18.54
C VAL A 129 -5.75 -22.72 17.05
N LYS A 130 -6.80 -22.44 16.27
CA LYS A 130 -6.67 -22.08 14.84
C LYS A 130 -5.80 -20.83 14.65
N ALA A 131 -5.99 -19.79 15.46
CA ALA A 131 -5.19 -18.56 15.38
C ALA A 131 -3.71 -18.81 15.70
N VAL A 132 -3.42 -19.62 16.72
CA VAL A 132 -2.03 -20.02 17.06
C VAL A 132 -1.41 -20.81 15.93
N TRP A 133 -2.10 -21.82 15.40
CA TRP A 133 -1.63 -22.64 14.29
C TRP A 133 -1.33 -21.81 13.05
N LEU A 134 -2.29 -20.97 12.60
CA LEU A 134 -2.10 -20.08 11.47
C LEU A 134 -0.95 -19.10 11.70
N THR A 135 -0.79 -18.59 12.92
CA THR A 135 0.34 -17.72 13.27
C THR A 135 1.67 -18.45 13.11
N VAL A 136 1.79 -19.68 13.61
CA VAL A 136 3.02 -20.47 13.45
C VAL A 136 3.30 -20.71 11.96
N VAL A 137 2.32 -21.17 11.20
CA VAL A 137 2.47 -21.44 9.76
C VAL A 137 2.92 -20.18 9.01
N PHE A 138 2.25 -19.04 9.20
CA PHE A 138 2.58 -17.82 8.49
C PHE A 138 3.87 -17.16 8.95
N VAL A 139 4.23 -17.25 10.23
CA VAL A 139 5.54 -16.76 10.70
C VAL A 139 6.67 -17.62 10.14
N VAL A 140 6.52 -18.94 10.11
CA VAL A 140 7.49 -19.84 9.47
C VAL A 140 7.58 -19.54 7.97
N GLU A 141 6.46 -19.42 7.28
CA GLU A 141 6.43 -19.02 5.86
C GLU A 141 7.13 -17.68 5.63
N PHE A 142 6.85 -16.68 6.47
CA PHE A 142 7.48 -15.36 6.42
C PHE A 142 8.99 -15.45 6.57
N VAL A 143 9.48 -16.19 7.58
CA VAL A 143 10.92 -16.39 7.79
C VAL A 143 11.54 -17.15 6.62
N MET A 144 10.90 -18.21 6.14
CA MET A 144 11.37 -19.00 4.99
C MET A 144 11.46 -18.15 3.73
N ARG A 145 10.47 -17.30 3.43
CA ARG A 145 10.51 -16.36 2.31
C ARG A 145 11.50 -15.23 2.51
N SER A 146 11.70 -14.77 3.75
CA SER A 146 12.72 -13.77 4.07
C SER A 146 14.13 -14.29 3.78
N LEU A 147 14.37 -15.59 4.02
CA LEU A 147 15.71 -16.17 4.02
C LEU A 147 16.03 -17.03 2.79
N TRP A 148 15.10 -17.83 2.27
CA TRP A 148 15.41 -18.85 1.24
C TRP A 148 14.43 -18.90 0.06
N VAL A 149 13.14 -18.65 0.26
CA VAL A 149 12.10 -18.86 -0.76
C VAL A 149 11.83 -17.58 -1.55
N ARG A 150 11.77 -17.70 -2.89
CA ARG A 150 11.43 -16.62 -3.83
C ARG A 150 10.33 -17.08 -4.77
N ASP A 151 9.53 -16.13 -5.24
CA ASP A 151 8.59 -16.41 -6.32
C ASP A 151 9.35 -16.78 -7.61
N ARG A 152 8.69 -17.54 -8.49
CA ARG A 152 9.23 -17.82 -9.82
C ARG A 152 9.28 -16.52 -10.62
N ARG A 153 10.32 -16.33 -11.43
CA ARG A 153 10.43 -15.15 -12.29
C ARG A 153 9.33 -15.15 -13.35
N THR A 154 8.63 -14.02 -13.46
CA THR A 154 7.60 -13.71 -14.45
C THR A 154 7.88 -12.35 -15.10
N ALA A 155 7.02 -11.92 -16.03
CA ALA A 155 7.13 -10.61 -16.68
C ALA A 155 6.96 -9.42 -15.71
N VAL A 156 6.46 -9.65 -14.48
CA VAL A 156 6.29 -8.62 -13.46
C VAL A 156 7.31 -8.73 -12.32
N SER A 157 8.25 -9.67 -12.39
CA SER A 157 9.21 -9.91 -11.32
C SER A 157 10.43 -8.99 -11.43
N GLY A 158 10.70 -8.23 -10.36
CA GLY A 158 11.96 -7.51 -10.18
C GLY A 158 13.07 -8.37 -9.58
N GLY A 159 14.32 -7.96 -9.81
CA GLY A 159 15.50 -8.44 -9.10
C GLY A 159 16.09 -7.39 -8.16
N ALA A 160 17.16 -7.76 -7.45
CA ALA A 160 17.93 -6.80 -6.67
C ALA A 160 18.50 -5.70 -7.58
N GLY A 161 18.37 -4.45 -7.16
CA GLY A 161 18.85 -3.27 -7.89
C GLY A 161 17.79 -2.58 -8.75
N VAL A 162 16.62 -3.23 -8.97
CA VAL A 162 15.49 -2.64 -9.71
C VAL A 162 14.95 -1.39 -9.02
N GLU A 163 15.18 -1.24 -7.72
CA GLU A 163 14.85 -0.04 -6.96
C GLU A 163 15.46 1.25 -7.55
N LEU A 164 16.62 1.14 -8.19
CA LEU A 164 17.38 2.25 -8.79
C LEU A 164 17.06 2.49 -10.27
N TRP A 165 16.18 1.68 -10.87
CA TRP A 165 15.85 1.81 -12.29
C TRP A 165 14.83 2.92 -12.52
N PRO A 166 14.85 3.57 -13.71
CA PRO A 166 13.86 4.56 -14.09
C PRO A 166 12.44 4.03 -13.89
N ARG A 167 11.55 4.91 -13.42
CA ARG A 167 10.16 4.56 -13.11
C ARG A 167 9.20 5.10 -14.13
N LYS A 168 8.04 4.46 -14.18
CA LYS A 168 6.82 5.00 -14.77
C LYS A 168 5.68 4.86 -13.76
N LEU A 169 4.71 5.76 -13.86
CA LEU A 169 3.55 5.81 -12.99
C LEU A 169 2.29 5.82 -13.84
N ALA A 170 1.32 4.99 -13.47
CA ALA A 170 -0.04 5.05 -14.00
C ALA A 170 -1.04 5.03 -12.86
N THR A 171 -2.26 5.50 -13.11
CA THR A 171 -3.35 5.51 -12.14
C THR A 171 -4.51 4.68 -12.67
N ALA A 172 -4.91 3.64 -11.93
CA ALA A 172 -6.18 2.96 -12.17
C ALA A 172 -7.29 3.61 -11.34
N LYS A 173 -8.42 3.94 -11.96
CA LYS A 173 -9.51 4.69 -11.34
C LYS A 173 -10.74 3.80 -11.17
N PHE A 174 -11.28 3.75 -9.96
CA PHE A 174 -12.42 2.93 -9.60
C PHE A 174 -13.55 3.77 -9.02
N LEU A 175 -14.79 3.34 -9.25
CA LEU A 175 -15.95 3.86 -8.53
C LEU A 175 -16.16 3.04 -7.26
N LEU A 176 -16.26 3.71 -6.11
CA LEU A 176 -16.50 3.00 -4.84
C LEU A 176 -17.84 2.27 -4.84
N ASP A 177 -18.83 2.77 -5.57
CA ASP A 177 -20.14 2.13 -5.67
C ASP A 177 -20.06 0.82 -6.47
N ASP A 178 -19.21 0.75 -7.49
CA ASP A 178 -18.92 -0.50 -8.21
C ASP A 178 -18.22 -1.50 -7.29
N MET A 179 -17.24 -1.05 -6.51
CA MET A 179 -16.60 -1.90 -5.50
C MET A 179 -17.59 -2.39 -4.44
N LYS A 180 -18.54 -1.55 -4.02
CA LYS A 180 -19.62 -1.94 -3.07
C LYS A 180 -20.59 -2.94 -3.69
N ALA A 181 -20.92 -2.81 -4.97
CA ALA A 181 -21.78 -3.77 -5.67
C ALA A 181 -21.14 -5.17 -5.66
N VAL A 182 -19.85 -5.26 -6.02
CA VAL A 182 -19.09 -6.52 -5.97
C VAL A 182 -18.99 -7.05 -4.53
N LYS A 183 -18.66 -6.18 -3.57
CA LYS A 183 -18.59 -6.53 -2.15
C LYS A 183 -19.88 -7.17 -1.66
N ASN A 184 -21.04 -6.63 -2.05
CA ASN A 184 -22.34 -7.13 -1.59
C ASN A 184 -22.74 -8.46 -2.24
N ALA A 185 -22.12 -8.84 -3.37
CA ALA A 185 -22.36 -10.12 -4.01
C ALA A 185 -21.64 -11.31 -3.33
N VAL A 186 -20.56 -11.03 -2.60
CA VAL A 186 -19.76 -12.04 -1.90
C VAL A 186 -19.99 -11.96 -0.39
N ALA A 187 -20.33 -13.10 0.22
CA ALA A 187 -20.66 -13.16 1.65
C ALA A 187 -19.53 -12.62 2.53
N ASP A 188 -19.90 -11.73 3.47
CA ASP A 188 -19.01 -11.10 4.44
C ASP A 188 -17.81 -10.32 3.87
N ALA A 189 -17.78 -10.06 2.55
CA ALA A 189 -16.66 -9.36 1.91
C ALA A 189 -16.57 -7.88 2.29
N THR A 190 -15.36 -7.34 2.20
CA THR A 190 -15.01 -5.94 2.42
C THR A 190 -14.42 -5.34 1.14
N ILE A 191 -14.31 -4.02 1.06
CA ILE A 191 -13.70 -3.32 -0.09
C ILE A 191 -12.24 -3.77 -0.31
N ASN A 192 -11.52 -4.10 0.78
CA ASN A 192 -10.17 -4.64 0.67
C ASN A 192 -10.19 -6.01 -0.04
N ASP A 193 -11.14 -6.88 0.25
CA ASP A 193 -11.21 -8.19 -0.39
C ASP A 193 -11.51 -8.07 -1.89
N VAL A 194 -12.35 -7.09 -2.27
CA VAL A 194 -12.60 -6.73 -3.67
C VAL A 194 -11.32 -6.19 -4.34
N LEU A 195 -10.60 -5.29 -3.67
CA LEU A 195 -9.33 -4.74 -4.17
C LEU A 195 -8.30 -5.84 -4.46
N PHE A 196 -8.13 -6.79 -3.54
CA PHE A 196 -7.24 -7.92 -3.74
C PHE A 196 -7.71 -8.85 -4.86
N GLY A 197 -9.03 -9.02 -5.01
CA GLY A 197 -9.62 -9.72 -6.15
C GLY A 197 -9.25 -9.04 -7.47
N VAL A 198 -9.39 -7.71 -7.55
CA VAL A 198 -9.02 -6.90 -8.72
C VAL A 198 -7.55 -7.05 -9.06
N ILE A 199 -6.65 -6.95 -8.08
CA ILE A 199 -5.20 -7.09 -8.30
C ILE A 199 -4.87 -8.51 -8.81
N SER A 200 -5.48 -9.54 -8.22
CA SER A 200 -5.27 -10.93 -8.62
C SER A 200 -5.73 -11.21 -10.06
N SER A 201 -6.96 -10.79 -10.37
CA SER A 201 -7.55 -10.94 -11.70
C SER A 201 -6.80 -10.13 -12.76
N GLY A 202 -6.53 -8.86 -12.47
CA GLY A 202 -5.89 -7.95 -13.40
C GLY A 202 -4.40 -8.24 -13.62
N LEU A 203 -3.66 -8.71 -12.61
CA LEU A 203 -2.30 -9.23 -12.84
C LEU A 203 -2.32 -10.51 -13.66
N SER A 204 -3.30 -11.39 -13.46
CA SER A 204 -3.46 -12.58 -14.30
C SER A 204 -3.70 -12.20 -15.77
N ARG A 205 -4.60 -11.23 -16.01
CA ARG A 205 -4.86 -10.67 -17.34
C ARG A 205 -3.63 -10.02 -17.97
N TYR A 206 -2.88 -9.21 -17.20
CA TYR A 206 -1.67 -8.58 -17.70
C TYR A 206 -0.60 -9.62 -18.09
N LEU A 207 -0.47 -10.68 -17.28
CA LEU A 207 0.42 -11.79 -17.56
C LEU A 207 -0.03 -12.62 -18.77
N ASP A 208 -1.33 -12.78 -19.01
CA ASP A 208 -1.88 -13.36 -20.24
C ASP A 208 -1.49 -12.52 -21.47
N ILE A 209 -1.54 -11.19 -21.38
CA ILE A 209 -1.15 -10.29 -22.48
C ILE A 209 0.36 -10.41 -22.78
N ARG A 210 1.19 -10.41 -21.72
CA ARG A 210 2.66 -10.41 -21.86
C ARG A 210 3.27 -11.77 -22.15
N SER A 211 2.68 -12.83 -21.62
CA SER A 211 3.25 -14.18 -21.61
C SER A 211 2.17 -15.28 -21.79
N PRO A 212 1.33 -15.23 -22.85
CA PRO A 212 0.11 -16.05 -23.00
C PRO A 212 0.31 -17.58 -23.01
N LYS A 213 1.55 -18.06 -23.16
CA LYS A 213 1.86 -19.51 -23.29
C LYS A 213 2.98 -20.00 -22.36
N ALA A 214 3.50 -19.15 -21.48
CA ALA A 214 4.68 -19.48 -20.67
C ALA A 214 4.35 -19.83 -19.21
N LEU A 215 3.14 -19.55 -18.74
CA LEU A 215 2.77 -19.62 -17.33
C LEU A 215 1.85 -20.81 -17.05
N GLN A 216 2.14 -21.53 -15.97
CA GLN A 216 1.31 -22.63 -15.48
C GLN A 216 0.18 -22.07 -14.62
N ASP A 217 -1.03 -22.61 -14.79
CA ASP A 217 -2.17 -22.30 -13.92
C ASP A 217 -1.82 -22.59 -12.45
N GLY A 218 -2.23 -21.70 -11.55
CA GLY A 218 -1.91 -21.78 -10.13
C GLY A 218 -0.52 -21.26 -9.75
N LEU A 219 0.20 -20.58 -10.67
CA LEU A 219 1.46 -19.94 -10.32
C LEU A 219 1.26 -18.89 -9.22
N GLN A 220 1.98 -19.04 -8.11
CA GLN A 220 1.90 -18.12 -6.99
C GLN A 220 2.70 -16.84 -7.26
N LEU A 221 2.06 -15.69 -7.06
CA LEU A 221 2.70 -14.38 -6.96
C LEU A 221 2.45 -13.86 -5.55
N THR A 222 3.48 -13.40 -4.86
CA THR A 222 3.38 -12.99 -3.47
C THR A 222 3.45 -11.48 -3.35
N GLY A 223 2.36 -10.90 -2.86
CA GLY A 223 2.30 -9.51 -2.45
C GLY A 223 2.88 -9.28 -1.05
N LEU A 224 3.41 -8.09 -0.81
CA LEU A 224 3.77 -7.58 0.50
C LEU A 224 2.81 -6.47 0.91
N ALA A 225 2.07 -6.63 2.00
CA ALA A 225 1.24 -5.57 2.56
C ALA A 225 1.85 -5.00 3.83
N MET A 226 1.82 -3.67 3.93
CA MET A 226 2.23 -2.94 5.14
C MET A 226 1.00 -2.67 6.01
N VAL A 227 1.02 -3.17 7.24
CA VAL A 227 -0.11 -3.09 8.17
C VAL A 227 0.27 -2.20 9.36
N ASN A 228 -0.51 -1.15 9.61
CA ASN A 228 -0.33 -0.31 10.79
C ASN A 228 -0.58 -1.11 12.07
N LEU A 229 0.37 -1.08 13.01
CA LEU A 229 0.27 -1.82 14.28
C LEU A 229 -0.25 -0.96 15.45
N ARG A 230 -0.54 0.32 15.21
CA ARG A 230 -1.16 1.19 16.21
C ARG A 230 -2.64 0.78 16.38
N LYS A 231 -3.10 0.64 17.63
CA LYS A 231 -4.55 0.62 17.92
C LYS A 231 -5.08 1.97 17.45
N GLN A 232 -5.94 2.01 16.43
CA GLN A 232 -6.49 3.27 15.93
C GLN A 232 -7.77 3.63 16.70
N PRO A 233 -7.81 4.78 17.38
CA PRO A 233 -8.99 5.61 17.45
C PRO A 233 -8.97 6.55 16.23
N GLY A 234 -10.09 7.19 15.88
CA GLY A 234 -10.19 8.07 14.71
C GLY A 234 -9.24 9.28 14.70
N LEU A 235 -9.39 10.15 13.69
CA LEU A 235 -8.52 11.31 13.42
C LEU A 235 -8.24 12.23 14.63
N GLN A 236 -9.13 12.28 15.63
CA GLN A 236 -8.93 13.05 16.86
C GLN A 236 -7.75 12.56 17.73
N ASP A 237 -7.31 11.31 17.59
CA ASP A 237 -6.10 10.80 18.24
C ASP A 237 -4.85 10.89 17.34
N LEU A 238 -5.01 11.18 16.04
CA LEU A 238 -3.89 11.37 15.12
C LEU A 238 -3.21 12.73 15.29
N SER A 239 -3.93 13.79 15.67
CA SER A 239 -3.29 15.06 16.03
C SER A 239 -2.52 14.98 17.35
N LYS A 240 -2.90 14.08 18.25
CA LYS A 240 -2.17 13.81 19.48
C LYS A 240 -0.82 13.11 19.22
N LEU A 241 -0.58 12.54 18.04
CA LEU A 241 0.75 12.01 17.67
C LEU A 241 1.83 13.09 17.67
N MET A 242 1.45 14.34 17.40
CA MET A 242 2.35 15.49 17.40
C MET A 242 2.49 16.11 18.80
N ASP A 243 1.61 15.75 19.73
CA ASP A 243 1.66 16.19 21.12
C ASP A 243 2.60 15.25 21.89
N GLY A 244 3.74 15.76 22.36
CA GLY A 244 4.77 14.98 23.05
C GLY A 244 4.34 14.27 24.36
N ASN A 245 3.09 14.48 24.81
CA ASN A 245 2.50 13.91 26.03
C ASN A 245 1.48 12.79 25.77
N SER A 246 1.26 12.37 24.52
CA SER A 246 0.30 11.29 24.22
C SER A 246 0.93 9.90 24.32
N SER A 247 0.11 8.89 24.61
CA SER A 247 0.53 7.48 24.65
C SER A 247 0.84 6.88 23.26
N VAL A 248 0.67 7.67 22.18
CA VAL A 248 0.83 7.25 20.80
C VAL A 248 1.94 8.09 20.15
N GLN A 249 3.08 7.45 19.88
CA GLN A 249 4.29 8.14 19.44
C GLN A 249 4.35 8.30 17.91
N TRP A 250 4.79 9.48 17.45
CA TRP A 250 5.21 9.75 16.06
C TRP A 250 6.37 8.82 15.64
N GLY A 251 6.39 8.35 14.39
CA GLY A 251 7.47 7.54 13.83
C GLY A 251 6.99 6.37 12.98
N ASN A 252 7.83 5.32 12.83
CA ASN A 252 7.49 4.13 12.04
C ASN A 252 6.96 3.00 12.94
N LYS A 253 5.72 2.56 12.73
CA LYS A 253 5.12 1.44 13.49
C LYS A 253 4.15 0.61 12.65
N PHE A 254 4.71 -0.11 11.69
CA PHE A 254 3.99 -1.01 10.82
C PHE A 254 4.63 -2.41 10.80
N GLY A 255 3.81 -3.42 10.55
CA GLY A 255 4.22 -4.79 10.29
C GLY A 255 4.08 -5.12 8.82
N MET A 256 4.75 -6.19 8.40
CA MET A 256 4.64 -6.76 7.06
C MET A 256 3.77 -8.01 7.09
N MET A 257 2.97 -8.20 6.05
CA MET A 257 2.14 -9.38 5.83
C MET A 257 2.29 -9.85 4.40
N LEU A 258 2.56 -11.15 4.20
CA LEU A 258 2.65 -11.74 2.87
C LEU A 258 1.27 -12.15 2.37
N LEU A 259 0.92 -11.74 1.16
CA LEU A 259 -0.38 -11.94 0.56
C LEU A 259 -0.22 -12.70 -0.77
N PRO A 260 -0.30 -14.04 -0.73
CA PRO A 260 -0.21 -14.83 -1.94
C PRO A 260 -1.46 -14.67 -2.80
N ILE A 261 -1.25 -14.39 -4.08
CA ILE A 261 -2.24 -14.48 -5.14
C ILE A 261 -1.80 -15.57 -6.13
N TYR A 262 -2.73 -16.06 -6.93
CA TYR A 262 -2.48 -17.15 -7.85
C TYR A 262 -2.93 -16.74 -9.24
N TYR A 263 -2.03 -16.93 -10.21
CA TYR A 263 -2.32 -16.77 -11.62
C TYR A 263 -3.33 -17.83 -12.06
N HIS A 264 -4.38 -17.39 -12.76
CA HIS A 264 -5.35 -18.30 -13.37
C HIS A 264 -5.53 -18.03 -14.85
N GLN A 265 -5.24 -19.03 -15.67
CA GLN A 265 -5.27 -18.94 -17.12
C GLN A 265 -6.71 -18.85 -17.64
N GLY A 266 -6.97 -17.93 -18.55
CA GLY A 266 -8.25 -17.87 -19.28
C GLY A 266 -9.42 -17.30 -18.47
N GLY A 267 -9.14 -16.54 -17.41
CA GLY A 267 -10.17 -15.81 -16.66
C GLY A 267 -11.13 -16.72 -15.92
N ALA A 268 -10.73 -17.19 -14.73
CA ALA A 268 -11.67 -17.78 -13.78
C ALA A 268 -12.86 -16.83 -13.53
N ASP A 269 -13.98 -17.40 -13.05
CA ASP A 269 -15.15 -16.62 -12.63
C ASP A 269 -14.72 -15.37 -11.82
N PRO A 270 -15.07 -14.15 -12.28
CA PRO A 270 -14.61 -12.91 -11.66
C PRO A 270 -14.85 -12.85 -10.15
N LEU A 271 -15.97 -13.40 -9.66
CA LEU A 271 -16.29 -13.40 -8.23
C LEU A 271 -15.42 -14.38 -7.42
N GLN A 272 -14.92 -15.45 -8.02
CA GLN A 272 -14.02 -16.40 -7.34
C GLN A 272 -12.70 -15.73 -6.92
N TYR A 273 -12.22 -14.74 -7.66
CA TYR A 273 -11.04 -13.97 -7.24
C TYR A 273 -11.28 -13.22 -5.93
N VAL A 274 -12.49 -12.69 -5.75
CA VAL A 274 -12.90 -12.00 -4.52
C VAL A 274 -13.08 -12.99 -3.37
N GLU A 275 -13.71 -14.14 -3.62
CA GLU A 275 -13.86 -15.21 -2.63
C GLU A 275 -12.52 -15.76 -2.12
N ARG A 276 -11.58 -16.02 -3.05
CA ARG A 276 -10.21 -16.46 -2.70
C ARG A 276 -9.47 -15.39 -1.90
N SER A 277 -9.61 -14.13 -2.29
CA SER A 277 -9.02 -12.99 -1.57
C SER A 277 -9.58 -12.89 -0.16
N LYS A 278 -10.91 -13.00 0.00
CA LYS A 278 -11.58 -13.01 1.30
C LYS A 278 -11.08 -14.14 2.20
N ALA A 279 -11.05 -15.37 1.68
CA ALA A 279 -10.60 -16.54 2.43
C ALA A 279 -9.13 -16.41 2.89
N MET A 280 -8.27 -15.86 2.01
CA MET A 280 -6.87 -15.58 2.32
C MET A 280 -6.74 -14.50 3.41
N ILE A 281 -7.40 -13.36 3.23
CA ILE A 281 -7.32 -12.21 4.15
C ILE A 281 -7.88 -12.56 5.53
N ASP A 282 -8.97 -13.32 5.62
CA ASP A 282 -9.51 -13.76 6.91
C ASP A 282 -8.53 -14.62 7.69
N ARG A 283 -7.87 -15.58 7.02
CA ARG A 283 -6.83 -16.41 7.65
C ARG A 283 -5.67 -15.56 8.14
N LYS A 284 -5.25 -14.59 7.32
CA LYS A 284 -4.17 -13.66 7.65
C LYS A 284 -4.54 -12.73 8.81
N LYS A 285 -5.77 -12.22 8.88
CA LYS A 285 -6.30 -11.40 9.99
C LYS A 285 -6.41 -12.17 11.31
N LEU A 286 -6.67 -13.48 11.27
CA LEU A 286 -6.66 -14.34 12.46
C LEU A 286 -5.24 -14.56 12.99
N SER A 287 -4.22 -14.38 12.15
CA SER A 287 -2.83 -14.55 12.53
C SER A 287 -2.23 -13.28 13.13
N LEU A 288 -1.16 -13.45 13.91
CA LEU A 288 -0.35 -12.35 14.42
C LEU A 288 0.87 -12.04 13.53
N GLU A 289 0.86 -12.44 12.25
CA GLU A 289 1.99 -12.32 11.32
C GLU A 289 2.60 -10.91 11.30
N ALA A 290 1.77 -9.87 11.15
CA ALA A 290 2.23 -8.49 11.12
C ALA A 290 2.90 -8.05 12.43
N HIS A 291 2.42 -8.56 13.57
CA HIS A 291 2.99 -8.22 14.87
C HIS A 291 4.34 -8.94 15.09
N PHE A 292 4.45 -10.19 14.64
CA PHE A 292 5.70 -10.94 14.66
C PHE A 292 6.72 -10.36 13.69
N SER A 293 6.34 -9.97 12.47
CA SER A 293 7.27 -9.39 11.50
C SER A 293 7.91 -8.09 12.02
N TYR A 294 7.14 -7.22 12.68
CA TYR A 294 7.69 -6.04 13.36
C TYR A 294 8.62 -6.40 14.52
N LYS A 295 8.26 -7.38 15.37
CA LYS A 295 9.12 -7.84 16.47
C LYS A 295 10.42 -8.45 15.97
N ILE A 296 10.37 -9.24 14.89
CA ILE A 296 11.57 -9.80 14.24
C ILE A 296 12.45 -8.66 13.73
N GLY A 297 11.88 -7.68 13.03
CA GLY A 297 12.62 -6.51 12.54
C GLY A 297 13.30 -5.73 13.68
N ASN A 298 12.57 -5.45 14.76
CA ASN A 298 13.11 -4.78 15.93
C ASN A 298 14.18 -5.60 16.65
N PHE A 299 13.99 -6.91 16.77
CA PHE A 299 15.00 -7.79 17.35
C PHE A 299 16.28 -7.76 16.53
N VAL A 300 16.18 -7.85 15.21
CA VAL A 300 17.35 -7.80 14.31
C VAL A 300 18.05 -6.44 14.43
N MET A 301 17.28 -5.34 14.44
CA MET A 301 17.79 -3.98 14.64
C MET A 301 18.54 -3.84 15.97
N SER A 302 17.96 -4.31 17.08
CA SER A 302 18.53 -4.17 18.43
C SER A 302 19.74 -5.07 18.66
N CYS A 303 19.72 -6.31 18.16
CA CYS A 303 20.78 -7.29 18.43
C CYS A 303 21.93 -7.25 17.43
N PHE A 304 21.66 -6.90 16.17
CA PHE A 304 22.65 -6.97 15.08
C PHE A 304 22.84 -5.65 14.32
N GLY A 305 22.10 -4.60 14.70
CA GLY A 305 22.25 -3.25 14.17
C GLY A 305 21.54 -2.99 12.84
N ALA A 306 21.55 -1.71 12.44
CA ALA A 306 20.81 -1.20 11.29
C ALA A 306 21.22 -1.81 9.95
N LYS A 307 22.51 -2.17 9.79
CA LYS A 307 23.01 -2.76 8.54
C LYS A 307 22.36 -4.11 8.24
N LEU A 308 22.28 -5.00 9.24
CA LEU A 308 21.65 -6.31 9.06
C LEU A 308 20.12 -6.19 8.94
N ALA A 309 19.51 -5.31 9.73
CA ALA A 309 18.07 -5.05 9.64
C ALA A 309 17.66 -4.50 8.26
N SER A 310 18.45 -3.56 7.71
CA SER A 310 18.25 -3.02 6.36
C SER A 310 18.42 -4.10 5.29
N TRP A 311 19.47 -4.92 5.38
CA TRP A 311 19.68 -6.04 4.47
C TRP A 311 18.53 -7.06 4.51
N LEU A 312 18.01 -7.39 5.70
CA LEU A 312 16.89 -8.31 5.84
C LEU A 312 15.61 -7.72 5.25
N ASN A 313 15.32 -6.45 5.54
CA ASN A 313 14.17 -5.75 4.99
C ASN A 313 14.24 -5.69 3.45
N TYR A 314 15.41 -5.34 2.91
CA TYR A 314 15.69 -5.35 1.48
C TYR A 314 15.42 -6.72 0.85
N ARG A 315 15.89 -7.80 1.49
CA ARG A 315 15.69 -9.17 1.01
C ARG A 315 14.22 -9.58 1.01
N ILE A 316 13.45 -9.21 2.03
CA ILE A 316 12.00 -9.48 2.09
C ILE A 316 11.30 -8.83 0.91
N VAL A 317 11.54 -7.54 0.68
CA VAL A 317 10.93 -6.78 -0.41
C VAL A 317 11.32 -7.36 -1.78
N CYS A 318 12.61 -7.68 -1.99
CA CYS A 318 13.11 -8.25 -3.26
C CYS A 318 12.64 -9.69 -3.54
N ASN A 319 12.17 -10.42 -2.52
CA ASN A 319 11.66 -11.78 -2.69
C ASN A 319 10.14 -11.83 -2.97
N THR A 320 9.47 -10.68 -2.95
CA THR A 320 8.05 -10.51 -3.26
C THR A 320 7.86 -9.88 -4.64
N THR A 321 6.71 -10.17 -5.27
CA THR A 321 6.42 -9.70 -6.64
C THR A 321 5.94 -8.25 -6.67
N PHE A 322 5.12 -7.84 -5.69
CA PHE A 322 4.57 -6.48 -5.60
C PHE A 322 4.35 -6.05 -4.15
N THR A 323 4.26 -4.75 -3.89
CA THR A 323 3.84 -4.21 -2.58
C THR A 323 2.54 -3.46 -2.71
N ILE A 324 1.67 -3.60 -1.71
CA ILE A 324 0.44 -2.83 -1.59
C ILE A 324 0.44 -2.05 -0.28
N SER A 325 0.09 -0.78 -0.38
CA SER A 325 -0.34 0.03 0.75
C SER A 325 -1.76 0.51 0.50
N ASN A 326 -2.64 0.32 1.49
CA ASN A 326 -3.97 0.92 1.48
C ASN A 326 -4.04 1.90 2.66
N VAL A 327 -4.12 3.19 2.35
CA VAL A 327 -4.29 4.24 3.34
C VAL A 327 -5.64 4.90 3.10
N ILE A 328 -6.51 4.86 4.11
CA ILE A 328 -7.82 5.52 4.04
C ILE A 328 -7.56 7.02 3.93
N GLY A 329 -7.98 7.63 2.83
CA GLY A 329 -7.82 9.05 2.59
C GLY A 329 -8.88 9.91 3.28
N PRO A 330 -8.62 11.22 3.47
CA PRO A 330 -9.66 12.23 3.67
C PRO A 330 -10.67 12.27 2.52
N ARG A 331 -11.75 13.03 2.71
CA ARG A 331 -12.69 13.34 1.63
C ARG A 331 -12.11 14.35 0.62
N GLU A 332 -10.93 14.89 0.91
CA GLU A 332 -10.21 15.94 0.18
C GLU A 332 -8.88 15.40 -0.42
N GLU A 333 -8.30 16.05 -1.45
CA GLU A 333 -7.23 15.47 -2.32
C GLU A 333 -5.85 15.30 -1.64
N ILE A 334 -5.07 14.23 -1.96
CA ILE A 334 -3.61 14.02 -1.70
C ILE A 334 -3.07 12.64 -2.20
N THR A 335 -1.74 12.44 -2.34
CA THR A 335 -1.08 11.20 -2.87
C THR A 335 0.27 10.83 -2.17
N VAL A 336 0.68 9.53 -2.10
CA VAL A 336 1.92 9.02 -1.43
C VAL A 336 2.51 7.74 -2.10
N VAL A 337 3.85 7.56 -2.15
CA VAL A 337 4.61 6.56 -2.96
C VAL A 337 5.67 5.68 -2.21
N GLY A 338 5.88 4.41 -2.65
CA GLY A 338 7.12 3.56 -2.61
C GLY A 338 6.95 2.08 -2.12
N ASN A 339 7.75 1.03 -2.44
CA ASN A 339 8.52 0.57 -3.64
C ASN A 339 8.73 -1.00 -3.58
N PRO A 340 8.30 -1.82 -4.57
CA PRO A 340 9.14 -2.76 -5.36
C PRO A 340 8.84 -2.64 -6.89
N ALA A 341 9.14 -3.67 -7.72
CA ALA A 341 9.02 -3.61 -9.19
C ALA A 341 7.64 -3.17 -9.70
N ILE A 342 6.59 -3.59 -8.99
CA ILE A 342 5.27 -2.97 -9.02
C ILE A 342 4.95 -2.54 -7.60
N THR A 343 4.61 -1.26 -7.44
CA THR A 343 4.09 -0.73 -6.18
C THR A 343 2.70 -0.18 -6.42
N MET A 344 1.75 -0.62 -5.60
CA MET A 344 0.36 -0.21 -5.68
C MET A 344 -0.02 0.54 -4.41
N HIS A 345 -0.41 1.80 -4.56
CA HIS A 345 -0.96 2.60 -3.47
C HIS A 345 -2.42 2.90 -3.77
N MET A 346 -3.30 2.33 -2.95
CA MET A 346 -4.72 2.58 -3.05
C MET A 346 -5.12 3.71 -2.11
N MET A 347 -5.89 4.66 -2.64
CA MET A 347 -6.50 5.72 -1.87
C MET A 347 -7.95 5.91 -2.30
N SER A 348 -8.86 6.06 -1.34
CA SER A 348 -10.26 6.34 -1.62
C SER A 348 -10.56 7.82 -1.33
N TYR A 349 -11.19 8.49 -2.29
CA TYR A 349 -11.43 9.94 -2.32
C TYR A 349 -12.77 10.24 -3.01
N ALA A 350 -13.65 11.02 -2.36
CA ALA A 350 -14.89 11.56 -2.94
C ALA A 350 -15.76 10.58 -3.78
N GLY A 351 -15.98 9.35 -3.29
CA GLY A 351 -16.77 8.34 -4.02
C GLY A 351 -15.97 7.57 -5.10
N ARG A 352 -14.73 7.97 -5.33
CA ARG A 352 -13.74 7.33 -6.21
C ARG A 352 -12.66 6.64 -5.39
N ALA A 353 -11.94 5.78 -6.06
CA ALA A 353 -10.86 5.01 -5.49
C ALA A 353 -9.77 4.91 -6.54
N ASP A 354 -8.62 5.52 -6.28
CA ASP A 354 -7.52 5.60 -7.22
C ASP A 354 -6.37 4.72 -6.73
N MET A 355 -5.86 3.88 -7.62
CA MET A 355 -4.67 3.07 -7.38
C MET A 355 -3.53 3.60 -8.22
N GLN A 356 -2.55 4.20 -7.55
CA GLN A 356 -1.29 4.57 -8.17
C GLN A 356 -0.41 3.34 -8.33
N ILE A 357 0.03 3.07 -9.56
CA ILE A 357 0.83 1.91 -9.95
C ILE A 357 2.18 2.42 -10.43
N MET A 358 3.19 2.30 -9.58
CA MET A 358 4.56 2.64 -9.91
C MET A 358 5.32 1.40 -10.32
N VAL A 359 5.96 1.44 -11.50
CA VAL A 359 6.67 0.30 -12.06
C VAL A 359 8.09 0.64 -12.49
N ALA A 360 8.98 -0.36 -12.50
CA ALA A 360 10.27 -0.23 -13.17
C ALA A 360 10.07 -0.25 -14.69
N LYS A 361 10.49 0.83 -15.37
CA LYS A 361 10.22 1.09 -16.79
C LYS A 361 10.65 -0.06 -17.70
N ASP A 362 11.80 -0.66 -17.43
CA ASP A 362 12.35 -1.73 -18.28
C ASP A 362 11.69 -3.10 -18.05
N ILE A 363 10.95 -3.26 -16.95
CA ILE A 363 10.19 -4.48 -16.66
C ILE A 363 8.76 -4.35 -17.19
N ILE A 364 8.13 -3.20 -16.92
CA ILE A 364 6.76 -2.88 -17.36
C ILE A 364 6.84 -1.52 -18.06
N PRO A 365 7.01 -1.50 -19.39
CA PRO A 365 7.15 -0.26 -20.15
C PRO A 365 5.83 0.50 -20.33
N ASP A 366 4.69 -0.15 -20.07
CA ASP A 366 3.32 0.32 -20.30
C ASP A 366 2.41 0.11 -19.06
N PRO A 367 2.70 0.76 -17.92
CA PRO A 367 1.88 0.63 -16.71
C PRO A 367 0.41 0.98 -16.91
N GLU A 368 0.07 1.75 -17.95
CA GLU A 368 -1.30 2.07 -18.35
C GLU A 368 -2.09 0.80 -18.75
N VAL A 369 -1.41 -0.19 -19.33
CA VAL A 369 -2.01 -1.50 -19.64
C VAL A 369 -2.32 -2.27 -18.36
N VAL A 370 -1.45 -2.18 -17.35
CA VAL A 370 -1.70 -2.78 -16.02
C VAL A 370 -2.89 -2.09 -15.36
N ALA A 371 -2.93 -0.75 -15.38
CA ALA A 371 -4.02 0.02 -14.82
C ALA A 371 -5.36 -0.37 -15.46
N LYS A 372 -5.40 -0.43 -16.80
CA LYS A 372 -6.57 -0.88 -17.54
C LYS A 372 -6.98 -2.32 -17.21
N CYS A 373 -6.02 -3.24 -17.06
CA CYS A 373 -6.32 -4.60 -16.63
C CYS A 373 -7.03 -4.64 -15.27
N PHE A 374 -6.67 -3.75 -14.34
CA PHE A 374 -7.32 -3.64 -13.04
C PHE A 374 -8.72 -3.04 -13.15
N GLU A 375 -8.90 -1.98 -13.94
CA GLU A 375 -10.21 -1.36 -14.20
C GLU A 375 -11.18 -2.37 -14.84
N ASP A 376 -10.73 -3.06 -15.89
CA ASP A 376 -11.50 -4.10 -16.57
C ASP A 376 -11.86 -5.25 -15.61
N ALA A 377 -10.95 -5.61 -14.68
CA ALA A 377 -11.22 -6.66 -13.70
C ALA A 377 -12.36 -6.28 -12.74
N LEU A 378 -12.42 -5.03 -12.29
CA LEU A 378 -13.54 -4.56 -11.46
C LEU A 378 -14.85 -4.57 -12.26
N LEU A 379 -14.82 -4.16 -13.53
CA LEU A 379 -16.00 -4.14 -14.40
C LEU A 379 -16.55 -5.56 -14.59
N ASP A 380 -15.70 -6.55 -14.85
CA ASP A 380 -16.13 -7.95 -14.99
C ASP A 380 -16.74 -8.49 -13.69
N MET A 381 -16.12 -8.18 -12.55
CA MET A 381 -16.65 -8.55 -11.23
C MET A 381 -18.01 -7.92 -10.97
N LYS A 382 -18.20 -6.65 -11.35
CA LYS A 382 -19.49 -5.96 -11.22
C LYS A 382 -20.55 -6.60 -12.10
N GLN A 383 -20.25 -6.88 -13.37
CA GLN A 383 -21.19 -7.54 -14.27
C GLN A 383 -21.58 -8.93 -13.76
N ALA A 384 -20.62 -9.69 -13.20
CA ALA A 384 -20.91 -10.97 -12.57
C ALA A 384 -21.79 -10.83 -11.32
N ALA A 385 -21.54 -9.83 -10.48
CA ALA A 385 -22.35 -9.51 -9.30
C ALA A 385 -23.80 -9.15 -9.69
N GLU A 386 -23.99 -8.32 -10.70
CA GLU A 386 -25.32 -7.93 -11.21
C GLU A 386 -26.09 -9.11 -11.79
N LYS A 387 -25.42 -9.97 -12.58
CA LYS A 387 -26.00 -11.22 -13.09
C LYS A 387 -26.43 -12.16 -11.95
N ALA A 388 -25.61 -12.30 -10.92
CA ALA A 388 -25.90 -13.12 -9.75
C ALA A 388 -27.03 -12.56 -8.87
N ALA A 389 -27.23 -11.24 -8.88
CA ALA A 389 -28.38 -10.60 -8.22
C ALA A 389 -29.67 -10.81 -9.02
N ALA A 390 -29.60 -10.67 -10.34
CA ALA A 390 -30.75 -10.85 -11.24
C ALA A 390 -31.28 -12.29 -11.24
N SER A 391 -30.42 -13.30 -11.05
CA SER A 391 -30.85 -14.71 -10.97
C SER A 391 -31.51 -15.09 -9.63
N LYS A 392 -31.44 -14.22 -8.62
CA LYS A 392 -32.06 -14.40 -7.30
C LYS A 392 -33.37 -13.64 -7.13
N SER A 393 -33.68 -12.73 -8.06
CA SER A 393 -34.97 -12.03 -8.17
C SER A 393 -35.91 -12.79 -9.07
#